data_AF-A0A9D1NII6-F1
#
_entry.id   AF-A0A9D1NII6-F1
#
_cell.length_a   1.000
_cell.length_b   1.000
_cell.length_c   1.000
_cell.angle_alpha   90.00
_cell.angle_beta   90.00
_cell.angle_gamma   90.00
#
_symmetry.space_group_name_H-M   'P 1'
#
loop_
_entity.id
_entity.type
_entity.pdbx_description
1 polymer ?
#
loop_
_entity_poly.entity_id
_entity_poly.type
_entity_poly.pdbx_seq_one_letter_code
_entity_poly.pdbx_strand_id
1 'polypeptide(L)'
;MKSKFRRAIVITAVSAVTLFVLYQGLVLLYVFVPWSVPWVGNILIANPPAPVVKYGEFPFRLTYEIGGSQHVIEDTIICKFSGFETRGTAGKYRKWEDYLKSGKERITLLDCRDMKLMDRWGNRILELYFDYGNAQYYMGDEAPNRGGISNSVPYMYQKAGGSIGFSAISVDEAYETYQIKLINWEASPPVQNNFQ
;
A
#
# COMPACT_ATOMS: atom_id res chain seq x y z
N MET A 1 -70.79 3.94 -32.86
CA MET A 1 -70.30 4.31 -31.50
C MET A 1 -69.21 3.38 -30.96
N LYS A 2 -69.36 2.05 -31.04
CA LYS A 2 -68.39 1.06 -30.50
C LYS A 2 -66.96 1.11 -31.09
N SER A 3 -66.79 1.45 -32.38
CA SER A 3 -65.47 1.51 -33.04
C SER A 3 -64.59 2.66 -32.54
N LYS A 4 -65.16 3.86 -32.35
CA LYS A 4 -64.43 5.02 -31.80
C LYS A 4 -63.99 4.79 -30.35
N PHE A 5 -64.83 4.11 -29.56
CA PHE A 5 -64.52 3.74 -28.17
C PHE A 5 -63.37 2.72 -28.07
N ARG A 6 -63.36 1.69 -28.93
CA ARG A 6 -62.23 0.73 -29.00
C ARG A 6 -60.92 1.40 -29.41
N ARG A 7 -60.95 2.32 -30.38
CA ARG A 7 -59.76 3.10 -30.78
C ARG A 7 -59.26 3.98 -29.63
N ALA A 8 -60.14 4.62 -28.88
CA ALA A 8 -59.77 5.42 -27.72
C ALA A 8 -59.08 4.57 -26.63
N ILE A 9 -59.62 3.39 -26.31
CA ILE A 9 -59.00 2.47 -25.33
C ILE A 9 -57.60 2.03 -25.78
N VAL A 10 -57.42 1.68 -27.05
CA VAL A 10 -56.12 1.27 -27.60
C VAL A 10 -55.11 2.41 -27.53
N ILE A 11 -55.51 3.63 -27.88
CA ILE A 11 -54.65 4.82 -27.80
C ILE A 11 -54.22 5.08 -26.35
N THR A 12 -55.16 5.04 -25.41
CA THR A 12 -54.85 5.25 -23.97
C THR A 12 -53.92 4.18 -23.43
N ALA A 13 -54.11 2.91 -23.80
CA ALA A 13 -53.24 1.81 -23.39
C ALA A 13 -51.82 1.95 -23.95
N VAL A 14 -51.68 2.29 -25.24
CA VAL A 14 -50.36 2.53 -25.86
C VAL A 14 -49.66 3.72 -25.23
N SER A 15 -50.38 4.81 -24.94
CA SER A 15 -49.83 5.98 -24.25
C SER A 15 -49.40 5.63 -22.83
N ALA A 16 -50.18 4.84 -22.09
CA ALA A 16 -49.84 4.42 -20.73
C ALA A 16 -48.59 3.52 -20.70
N VAL A 17 -48.47 2.57 -21.63
CA VAL A 17 -47.28 1.72 -21.76
C VAL A 17 -46.06 2.55 -22.14
N THR A 18 -46.19 3.48 -23.08
CA THR A 18 -45.11 4.40 -23.47
C THR A 18 -44.64 5.24 -22.28
N LEU A 19 -45.57 5.84 -21.53
CA LEU A 19 -45.25 6.61 -20.32
C LEU A 19 -44.60 5.75 -19.24
N PHE A 20 -45.04 4.51 -19.05
CA PHE A 20 -44.43 3.58 -18.11
C PHE A 20 -42.99 3.25 -18.50
N VAL A 21 -42.73 2.95 -19.77
CA VAL A 21 -41.36 2.68 -20.26
C VAL A 21 -40.46 3.91 -20.09
N LEU A 22 -40.95 5.11 -20.41
CA LEU A 22 -40.21 6.35 -20.20
C LEU A 22 -39.91 6.60 -18.72
N TYR A 23 -40.88 6.33 -17.84
CA TYR A 23 -40.70 6.44 -16.39
C TYR A 23 -39.65 5.46 -15.88
N GLN A 24 -39.69 4.18 -16.31
CA GLN A 24 -38.66 3.20 -15.94
C GLN A 24 -37.27 3.65 -16.44
N GLY A 25 -37.18 4.18 -17.66
CA GLY A 25 -35.94 4.76 -18.18
C GLY A 25 -35.40 5.91 -17.32
N LEU A 26 -36.27 6.82 -16.87
CA LEU A 26 -35.91 7.92 -15.97
C LEU A 26 -35.49 7.43 -14.59
N VAL A 27 -36.16 6.42 -14.03
CA VAL A 27 -35.78 5.81 -12.75
C VAL A 27 -34.40 5.17 -12.86
N LEU A 28 -34.14 4.42 -13.93
CA LEU A 28 -32.82 3.83 -14.18
C LEU A 28 -31.75 4.93 -14.30
N LEU A 29 -32.00 6.00 -15.05
CA LEU A 29 -31.06 7.10 -15.18
C LEU A 29 -30.79 7.78 -13.83
N TYR A 30 -31.85 8.05 -13.05
CA TYR A 30 -31.74 8.64 -11.72
C TYR A 30 -31.00 7.73 -10.72
N VAL A 31 -31.17 6.42 -10.82
CA VAL A 31 -30.52 5.44 -9.93
C VAL A 31 -29.11 5.10 -10.39
N PHE A 32 -28.77 5.13 -11.68
CA PHE A 32 -27.43 4.71 -12.14
C PHE A 32 -26.49 5.88 -12.36
N VAL A 33 -26.96 7.05 -12.82
CA VAL A 33 -26.10 8.19 -13.13
C VAL A 33 -25.35 8.70 -11.90
N PRO A 34 -26.00 9.01 -10.75
CA PRO A 34 -25.29 9.51 -9.58
C PRO A 34 -24.21 8.57 -9.05
N TRP A 35 -24.44 7.25 -9.16
CA TRP A 35 -23.50 6.23 -8.70
C TRP A 35 -22.38 5.95 -9.72
N SER A 36 -22.61 6.27 -11.00
CA SER A 36 -21.58 6.19 -12.05
C SER A 36 -20.60 7.38 -12.01
N VAL A 37 -21.00 8.54 -11.49
CA VAL A 37 -20.18 9.76 -11.47
C VAL A 37 -18.82 9.58 -10.78
N PRO A 38 -18.72 8.94 -9.59
CA PRO A 38 -17.42 8.68 -8.96
C PRO A 38 -16.52 7.76 -9.80
N TRP A 39 -17.10 6.78 -10.50
CA TRP A 39 -16.37 5.85 -11.35
C TRP A 39 -15.81 6.55 -12.59
N VAL A 40 -16.63 7.35 -13.27
CA VAL A 40 -16.20 8.18 -14.41
C VAL A 40 -15.16 9.20 -13.97
N GLY A 41 -15.34 9.84 -12.81
CA GLY A 41 -14.35 10.75 -12.24
C GLY A 41 -12.98 10.10 -12.06
N ASN A 42 -12.93 8.89 -11.50
CA ASN A 42 -11.68 8.15 -11.32
C ASN A 42 -10.96 7.81 -12.64
N ILE A 43 -11.70 7.56 -13.73
CA ILE A 43 -11.13 7.31 -15.05
C ILE A 43 -10.52 8.59 -15.62
N LEU A 44 -11.20 9.73 -15.45
CA LEU A 44 -10.82 11.02 -16.02
C LEU A 44 -9.67 11.72 -15.27
N ILE A 45 -9.34 11.32 -14.04
CA ILE A 45 -8.17 11.85 -13.34
C ILE A 45 -6.91 11.49 -14.13
N ALA A 46 -6.16 12.51 -14.54
CA ALA A 46 -4.88 12.33 -15.21
C ALA A 46 -3.91 11.56 -14.31
N ASN A 47 -3.13 10.66 -14.91
CA ASN A 47 -2.05 10.01 -14.20
C ASN A 47 -0.95 11.05 -13.90
N PRO A 48 -0.26 10.95 -12.76
CA PRO A 48 0.94 11.73 -12.56
C PRO A 48 2.00 11.38 -13.62
N PRO A 49 2.98 12.27 -13.89
CA PRO A 49 4.04 12.02 -14.87
C PRO A 49 4.75 10.69 -14.60
N ALA A 50 5.01 9.90 -15.64
CA ALA A 50 5.62 8.58 -15.52
C ALA A 50 7.13 8.71 -15.25
N PRO A 51 7.73 7.81 -14.45
CA PRO A 51 9.17 7.82 -14.25
C PRO A 51 9.90 7.36 -15.51
N VAL A 52 11.03 8.01 -15.81
CA VAL A 52 11.96 7.59 -16.86
C VAL A 52 12.69 6.32 -16.44
N VAL A 53 13.20 6.28 -15.20
CA VAL A 53 13.84 5.10 -14.64
C VAL A 53 12.80 4.26 -13.91
N LYS A 54 12.52 3.06 -14.45
CA LYS A 54 11.46 2.16 -13.95
C LYS A 54 11.98 0.99 -13.11
N TYR A 55 13.30 0.82 -13.05
CA TYR A 55 13.96 -0.28 -12.36
C TYR A 55 15.27 0.20 -11.75
N GLY A 56 15.57 -0.22 -10.53
CA GLY A 56 16.83 0.07 -9.85
C GLY A 56 17.22 -1.06 -8.89
N GLU A 57 18.51 -1.32 -8.80
CA GLU A 57 19.11 -2.21 -7.81
C GLU A 57 19.94 -1.38 -6.84
N PHE A 58 19.68 -1.54 -5.55
CA PHE A 58 20.34 -0.78 -4.49
C PHE A 58 20.99 -1.75 -3.51
N PRO A 59 22.25 -2.16 -3.79
CA PRO A 59 23.05 -2.90 -2.83
C PRO A 59 23.16 -2.15 -1.50
N PHE A 60 23.09 -2.90 -0.41
CA PHE A 60 23.25 -2.37 0.94
C PHE A 60 24.05 -3.31 1.84
N ARG A 61 24.52 -2.72 2.95
CA ARG A 61 25.20 -3.38 4.04
C ARG A 61 24.70 -2.81 5.37
N LEU A 62 24.08 -3.68 6.17
CA LEU A 62 23.65 -3.39 7.53
C LEU A 62 24.62 -4.04 8.51
N THR A 63 25.18 -3.25 9.41
CA THR A 63 25.96 -3.75 10.55
C THR A 63 25.20 -3.47 11.84
N TYR A 64 25.00 -4.49 12.65
CA TYR A 64 24.33 -4.40 13.93
C TYR A 64 24.98 -5.33 14.95
N GLU A 65 24.70 -5.11 16.22
CA GLU A 65 25.13 -5.95 17.32
C GLU A 65 23.91 -6.60 17.97
N ILE A 66 24.03 -7.85 18.38
CA ILE A 66 23.08 -8.51 19.27
C ILE A 66 23.84 -9.33 20.32
N GLY A 67 23.55 -9.10 21.59
CA GLY A 67 24.21 -9.82 22.70
C GLY A 67 25.73 -9.66 22.72
N GLY A 68 26.25 -8.50 22.33
CA GLY A 68 27.70 -8.23 22.26
C GLY A 68 28.41 -8.80 21.03
N SER A 69 27.70 -9.52 20.15
CA SER A 69 28.26 -10.05 18.90
C SER A 69 27.87 -9.18 17.72
N GLN A 70 28.83 -8.86 16.85
CA GLN A 70 28.58 -8.07 15.65
C GLN A 70 28.12 -8.96 14.49
N HIS A 71 27.05 -8.52 13.82
CA HIS A 71 26.45 -9.17 12.66
C HIS A 71 26.43 -8.22 11.47
N VAL A 72 26.56 -8.79 10.27
CA VAL A 72 26.54 -8.07 9.00
C VAL A 72 25.54 -8.74 8.07
N ILE A 73 24.62 -7.95 7.51
CA ILE A 73 23.68 -8.38 6.48
C ILE A 73 23.97 -7.58 5.21
N GLU A 74 24.22 -8.30 4.12
CA GLU A 74 24.43 -7.73 2.79
C GLU A 74 23.38 -8.32 1.85
N ASP A 75 22.70 -7.45 1.11
CA ASP A 75 21.70 -7.82 0.12
C ASP A 75 21.50 -6.65 -0.85
N THR A 76 20.50 -6.74 -1.73
CA THR A 76 20.15 -5.71 -2.70
C THR A 76 18.65 -5.47 -2.67
N ILE A 77 18.25 -4.21 -2.52
CA ILE A 77 16.86 -3.80 -2.66
C ILE A 77 16.59 -3.63 -4.15
N ILE A 78 15.56 -4.31 -4.64
CA ILE A 78 15.10 -4.18 -6.02
C ILE A 78 13.86 -3.31 -6.02
N CYS A 79 13.89 -2.20 -6.76
CA CYS A 79 12.75 -1.31 -6.92
C CYS A 79 12.26 -1.35 -8.36
N LYS A 80 10.95 -1.51 -8.57
CA LYS A 80 10.34 -1.49 -9.89
C LYS A 80 9.04 -0.68 -9.93
N PHE A 81 8.83 0.03 -11.03
CA PHE A 81 7.58 0.73 -11.29
C PHE A 81 6.48 -0.26 -11.67
N SER A 82 5.37 -0.23 -10.94
CA SER A 82 4.22 -1.14 -11.12
C SER A 82 3.00 -0.46 -11.75
N GLY A 83 3.09 0.85 -12.04
CA GLY A 83 2.04 1.61 -12.72
C GLY A 83 1.47 2.72 -11.85
N PHE A 84 0.16 2.93 -11.93
CA PHE A 84 -0.52 3.98 -11.20
C PHE A 84 -1.65 3.40 -10.36
N GLU A 85 -1.85 3.96 -9.18
CA GLU A 85 -2.92 3.55 -8.28
C GLU A 85 -3.72 4.77 -7.82
N THR A 86 -5.03 4.58 -7.63
CA THR A 86 -5.94 5.65 -7.19
C THR A 86 -6.10 5.61 -5.68
N ARG A 87 -5.78 6.71 -4.99
CA ARG A 87 -5.96 6.84 -3.54
C ARG A 87 -7.23 7.61 -3.22
N GLY A 88 -8.39 6.99 -3.45
CA GLY A 88 -9.69 7.61 -3.19
C GLY A 88 -9.81 9.00 -3.83
N THR A 89 -10.17 10.01 -3.03
CA THR A 89 -10.30 11.40 -3.48
C THR A 89 -8.97 12.15 -3.62
N ALA A 90 -7.85 11.58 -3.16
CA ALA A 90 -6.53 12.22 -3.23
C ALA A 90 -5.87 12.12 -4.61
N GLY A 91 -6.54 11.50 -5.59
CA GLY A 91 -6.06 11.36 -6.96
C GLY A 91 -5.22 10.10 -7.18
N LYS A 92 -4.46 10.10 -8.28
CA LYS A 92 -3.60 8.99 -8.68
C LYS A 92 -2.15 9.22 -8.27
N TYR A 93 -1.48 8.16 -7.86
CA TYR A 93 -0.07 8.18 -7.49
C TYR A 93 0.72 7.11 -8.26
N ARG A 94 2.04 7.33 -8.37
CA ARG A 94 2.96 6.35 -8.94
C ARG A 94 3.11 5.17 -7.98
N LYS A 95 2.79 3.98 -8.47
CA LYS A 95 2.91 2.74 -7.72
C LYS A 95 4.28 2.14 -7.96
N TRP A 96 4.98 1.88 -6.86
CA TRP A 96 6.26 1.22 -6.84
C TRP A 96 6.15 -0.08 -6.06
N GLU A 97 6.95 -1.07 -6.47
CA GLU A 97 7.16 -2.32 -5.73
C GLU A 97 8.63 -2.38 -5.34
N ASP A 98 8.89 -2.76 -4.09
CA ASP A 98 10.21 -3.14 -3.60
C ASP A 98 10.21 -4.55 -3.04
N TYR A 99 11.36 -5.22 -3.16
CA TYR A 99 11.64 -6.51 -2.55
C TYR A 99 13.15 -6.72 -2.43
N LEU A 100 13.56 -7.63 -1.55
CA LEU A 100 14.97 -8.01 -1.40
C LEU A 100 15.35 -9.05 -2.45
N LYS A 101 16.52 -8.89 -3.06
CA LYS A 101 17.05 -9.81 -4.08
C LYS A 101 17.23 -11.23 -3.54
N SER A 102 17.50 -11.39 -2.25
CA SER A 102 17.52 -12.70 -1.57
C SER A 102 16.16 -13.42 -1.54
N GLY A 103 15.06 -12.75 -1.86
CA GLY A 103 13.70 -13.28 -1.75
C GLY A 103 13.13 -13.25 -0.33
N LYS A 104 13.86 -12.70 0.65
CA LYS A 104 13.34 -12.44 1.99
C LYS A 104 12.33 -11.30 1.97
N GLU A 105 11.30 -11.39 2.80
CA GLU A 105 10.32 -10.31 2.93
C GLU A 105 10.88 -9.08 3.65
N ARG A 106 11.79 -9.28 4.61
CA ARG A 106 12.33 -8.24 5.50
C ARG A 106 13.78 -8.53 5.87
N ILE A 107 14.46 -7.50 6.36
CA ILE A 107 15.78 -7.62 6.97
C ILE A 107 15.59 -7.98 8.44
N THR A 108 15.56 -9.27 8.75
CA THR A 108 15.40 -9.78 10.12
C THR A 108 16.63 -9.47 10.97
N LEU A 109 16.44 -8.80 12.11
CA LEU A 109 17.47 -8.58 13.13
C LEU A 109 17.47 -9.72 14.15
N LEU A 110 16.28 -10.11 14.59
CA LEU A 110 16.04 -11.18 15.55
C LEU A 110 14.70 -11.87 15.26
N ASP A 111 14.74 -13.20 15.11
CA ASP A 111 13.54 -14.03 15.04
C ASP A 111 13.12 -14.44 16.46
N CYS A 112 11.94 -13.97 16.89
CA CYS A 112 11.37 -14.20 18.22
C CYS A 112 10.26 -15.24 18.20
N ARG A 113 9.94 -15.86 17.04
CA ARG A 113 8.82 -16.80 16.91
C ARG A 113 8.93 -17.92 17.94
N ASP A 114 10.12 -18.47 18.16
CA ASP A 114 10.32 -19.57 19.13
C ASP A 114 10.45 -19.11 20.59
N MET A 115 10.69 -17.80 20.83
CA MET A 115 10.97 -17.25 22.15
C MET A 115 9.72 -16.92 22.98
N LYS A 116 8.52 -16.95 22.36
CA LYS A 116 7.24 -16.63 23.01
C LYS A 116 7.24 -15.30 23.78
N LEU A 117 7.99 -14.32 23.28
CA LEU A 117 8.06 -12.98 23.86
C LEU A 117 6.73 -12.26 23.68
N MET A 118 6.36 -11.41 24.64
CA MET A 118 5.11 -10.66 24.62
C MET A 118 5.42 -9.17 24.70
N ASP A 119 4.68 -8.36 23.95
CA ASP A 119 4.72 -6.91 24.09
C ASP A 119 3.93 -6.43 25.32
N ARG A 120 4.04 -5.14 25.64
CA ARG A 120 3.32 -4.49 26.75
C ARG A 120 1.78 -4.55 26.64
N TRP A 121 1.24 -4.94 25.50
CA TRP A 121 -0.19 -5.10 25.24
C TRP A 121 -0.62 -6.57 25.23
N GLY A 122 0.28 -7.51 25.54
CA GLY A 122 0.02 -8.95 25.57
C GLY A 122 -0.02 -9.62 24.20
N ASN A 123 0.56 -9.00 23.16
CA ASN A 123 0.71 -9.63 21.85
C ASN A 123 2.05 -10.37 21.74
N ARG A 124 2.07 -11.50 21.03
CA ARG A 124 3.29 -12.28 20.83
C ARG A 124 4.20 -11.60 19.82
N ILE A 125 5.41 -11.24 20.22
CA ILE A 125 6.43 -10.70 19.32
C ILE A 125 6.95 -11.84 18.46
N LEU A 126 6.96 -11.63 17.15
CA LEU A 126 7.42 -12.61 16.16
C LEU A 126 8.81 -12.29 15.64
N GLU A 127 9.09 -11.02 15.36
CA GLU A 127 10.31 -10.65 14.66
C GLU A 127 10.65 -9.18 14.89
N LEU A 128 11.90 -8.88 15.20
CA LEU A 128 12.45 -7.53 15.11
C LEU A 128 13.17 -7.41 13.77
N TYR A 129 12.91 -6.35 13.03
CA TYR A 129 13.43 -6.17 11.67
C TYR A 129 13.96 -4.76 11.46
N PHE A 130 14.73 -4.58 10.39
CA PHE A 130 15.23 -3.29 9.97
C PHE A 130 14.37 -2.74 8.82
N ASP A 131 13.92 -1.49 8.94
CA ASP A 131 13.21 -0.78 7.88
C ASP A 131 14.20 -0.14 6.92
N TYR A 132 14.33 -0.72 5.72
CA TYR A 132 15.18 -0.19 4.65
C TYR A 132 14.51 0.94 3.87
N GLY A 133 13.28 1.33 4.21
CA GLY A 133 12.53 2.35 3.49
C GLY A 133 11.68 1.75 2.37
N ASN A 134 11.20 2.60 1.48
CA ASN A 134 10.33 2.21 0.36
C ASN A 134 10.94 2.52 -1.00
N ALA A 135 10.46 1.86 -2.05
CA ALA A 135 10.91 2.10 -3.42
C ALA A 135 10.85 3.58 -3.84
N GLN A 136 9.86 4.36 -3.36
CA GLN A 136 9.75 5.79 -3.68
C GLN A 136 11.03 6.55 -3.33
N TYR A 137 11.66 6.24 -2.19
CA TYR A 137 12.92 6.87 -1.80
C TYR A 137 14.02 6.59 -2.80
N TYR A 138 14.28 5.31 -3.06
CA TYR A 138 15.37 4.86 -3.92
C TYR A 138 15.19 5.30 -5.37
N MET A 139 13.94 5.43 -5.81
CA MET A 139 13.58 5.84 -7.18
C MET A 139 13.38 7.35 -7.33
N GLY A 140 13.70 8.14 -6.30
CA GLY A 140 13.70 9.61 -6.36
C GLY A 140 12.30 10.24 -6.49
N ASP A 141 11.26 9.59 -5.96
CA ASP A 141 9.87 10.05 -6.00
C ASP A 141 9.45 10.82 -4.73
N GLU A 142 8.29 11.44 -4.76
CA GLU A 142 7.75 12.28 -3.70
C GLU A 142 7.25 11.48 -2.47
N ALA A 143 7.26 12.12 -1.30
CA ALA A 143 6.91 11.55 0.01
C ALA A 143 7.62 10.20 0.37
N PRO A 144 8.94 10.10 0.19
CA PRO A 144 9.67 8.85 0.38
C PRO A 144 9.88 8.49 1.86
N ASN A 145 9.81 7.19 2.19
CA ASN A 145 10.37 6.68 3.43
C ASN A 145 11.81 6.24 3.15
N ARG A 146 12.79 6.99 3.66
CA ARG A 146 14.21 6.67 3.52
C ARG A 146 14.62 5.40 4.27
N GLY A 147 13.83 4.98 5.26
CA GLY A 147 14.26 3.98 6.23
C GLY A 147 15.59 4.36 6.88
N GLY A 148 16.35 3.33 7.27
CA GLY A 148 17.67 3.49 7.85
C GLY A 148 17.67 3.44 9.37
N ILE A 149 18.80 3.82 9.97
CA ILE A 149 18.92 3.88 11.43
C ILE A 149 18.01 4.99 11.96
N SER A 150 17.04 4.60 12.78
CA SER A 150 16.07 5.49 13.41
C SER A 150 16.14 5.36 14.93
N ASN A 151 15.42 6.23 15.66
CA ASN A 151 15.31 6.14 17.12
C ASN A 151 14.41 5.00 17.60
N SER A 152 13.89 4.18 16.69
CA SER A 152 13.11 3.00 17.00
C SER A 152 13.49 1.79 16.13
N VAL A 153 13.26 0.61 16.68
CA VAL A 153 13.40 -0.68 16.00
C VAL A 153 11.99 -1.23 15.77
N PRO A 154 11.55 -1.42 14.51
CA PRO A 154 10.25 -1.97 14.23
C PRO A 154 10.20 -3.47 14.53
N TYR A 155 9.03 -3.93 14.93
CA TYR A 155 8.78 -5.34 15.19
C TYR A 155 7.39 -5.76 14.71
N MET A 156 7.30 -7.03 14.33
CA MET A 156 6.08 -7.71 13.97
C MET A 156 5.56 -8.49 15.16
N TYR A 157 4.26 -8.41 15.42
CA TYR A 157 3.59 -9.13 16.49
C TYR A 157 2.32 -9.82 16.02
N GLN A 158 1.89 -10.82 16.79
CA GLN A 158 0.65 -11.55 16.59
C GLN A 158 -0.29 -11.31 17.77
N LYS A 159 -1.50 -10.84 17.48
CA LYS A 159 -2.57 -10.70 18.47
C LYS A 159 -3.14 -12.07 18.84
N ALA A 160 -3.82 -12.16 19.98
CA ALA A 160 -4.50 -13.39 20.42
C ALA A 160 -5.46 -13.97 19.37
N GLY A 161 -6.09 -13.13 18.55
CA GLY A 161 -6.96 -13.54 17.44
C GLY A 161 -6.22 -14.01 16.18
N GLY A 162 -4.89 -14.14 16.20
CA GLY A 162 -4.06 -14.61 15.09
C GLY A 162 -3.66 -13.54 14.07
N SER A 163 -4.23 -12.33 14.14
CA SER A 163 -3.89 -11.24 13.23
C SER A 163 -2.48 -10.70 13.49
N ILE A 164 -1.79 -10.39 12.39
CA ILE A 164 -0.45 -9.80 12.41
C ILE A 164 -0.56 -8.28 12.48
N GLY A 165 0.26 -7.67 13.34
CA GLY A 165 0.42 -6.24 13.45
C GLY A 165 1.89 -5.83 13.46
N PHE A 166 2.10 -4.53 13.34
CA PHE A 166 3.42 -3.91 13.34
C PHE A 166 3.44 -2.77 14.36
N SER A 167 4.56 -2.63 15.05
CA SER A 167 4.82 -1.55 16.00
C SER A 167 6.33 -1.29 16.04
N ALA A 168 6.78 -0.37 16.88
CA ALA A 168 8.20 -0.10 17.07
C ALA A 168 8.49 0.13 18.55
N ILE A 169 9.66 -0.30 18.99
CA ILE A 169 10.22 -0.02 20.33
C ILE A 169 11.35 1.01 20.18
N SER A 170 11.67 1.76 21.23
CA SER A 170 12.82 2.67 21.17
C SER A 170 14.13 1.89 21.02
N VAL A 171 15.17 2.54 20.51
CA VAL A 171 16.52 1.94 20.47
C VAL A 171 17.05 1.59 21.86
N ASP A 172 16.69 2.38 22.87
CA ASP A 172 17.06 2.10 24.27
C ASP A 172 16.38 0.82 24.77
N GLU A 173 15.07 0.67 24.54
CA GLU A 173 14.32 -0.53 24.91
C GLU A 173 14.81 -1.75 24.13
N ALA A 174 15.15 -1.57 22.84
CA ALA A 174 15.73 -2.62 22.01
C ALA A 174 17.09 -3.11 22.55
N TYR A 175 17.92 -2.18 23.03
CA TYR A 175 19.20 -2.51 23.65
C TYR A 175 19.02 -3.14 25.03
N GLU A 176 18.21 -2.55 25.91
CA GLU A 176 18.00 -3.07 27.27
C GLU A 176 17.39 -4.49 27.26
N THR A 177 16.41 -4.73 26.40
CA THR A 177 15.64 -5.98 26.38
C THR A 177 16.29 -7.06 25.51
N TYR A 178 16.77 -6.68 24.32
CA TYR A 178 17.24 -7.62 23.30
C TYR A 178 18.74 -7.51 23.03
N GLN A 179 19.43 -6.56 23.67
CA GLN A 179 20.83 -6.25 23.42
C GLN A 179 21.10 -5.93 21.94
N ILE A 180 20.10 -5.38 21.24
CA ILE A 180 20.21 -5.01 19.84
C ILE A 180 20.71 -3.57 19.73
N LYS A 181 21.75 -3.37 18.91
CA LYS A 181 22.29 -2.05 18.59
C LYS A 181 22.55 -1.94 17.09
N LEU A 182 21.92 -0.97 16.42
CA LEU A 182 22.21 -0.67 15.02
C LEU A 182 23.51 0.14 14.95
N ILE A 183 24.51 -0.35 14.23
CA ILE A 183 25.85 0.27 14.17
C ILE A 183 25.96 1.15 12.93
N ASN A 184 25.70 0.57 11.75
CA ASN A 184 25.91 1.26 10.48
C ASN A 184 24.95 0.77 9.41
N TRP A 185 24.49 1.71 8.58
CA TRP A 185 23.62 1.45 7.43
C TRP A 185 24.21 2.12 6.20
N GLU A 186 24.70 1.30 5.28
CA GLU A 186 25.23 1.73 3.99
C GLU A 186 24.32 1.20 2.90
N ALA A 187 23.68 2.10 2.16
CA ALA A 187 22.90 1.74 0.99
C ALA A 187 23.30 2.61 -0.19
N SER A 188 23.13 2.05 -1.38
CA SER A 188 23.32 2.81 -2.62
C SER A 188 22.43 4.05 -2.62
N PRO A 189 22.93 5.22 -3.07
CA PRO A 189 22.16 6.44 -3.08
C PRO A 189 20.94 6.31 -4.02
N PRO A 190 19.87 7.06 -3.75
CA PRO A 190 18.71 7.07 -4.63
C PRO A 190 19.08 7.59 -6.03
N VAL A 191 18.39 7.09 -7.04
CA VAL A 191 18.55 7.55 -8.42
C VAL A 191 17.91 8.94 -8.57
N GLN A 192 18.59 9.83 -9.30
CA GLN A 192 17.96 11.06 -9.79
C GLN A 192 17.02 10.72 -10.94
N ASN A 193 15.73 10.61 -10.65
CA ASN A 193 14.72 10.26 -11.63
C ASN A 193 14.04 11.51 -12.20
N ASN A 194 13.63 11.42 -13.46
CA ASN A 194 12.84 12.44 -14.13
C ASN A 194 11.44 11.89 -14.36
N PHE A 195 10.42 12.76 -14.31
CA PHE A 195 9.03 12.38 -14.46
C PHE A 195 8.40 13.15 -15.61
N GLN A 196 7.82 12.44 -16.57
CA GLN A 196 7.27 12.99 -17.83
C GLN A 196 5.84 12.51 -18.10
#